data_AF-A0A7N0RBE5-F1
#
_entry.id   AF-A0A7N0RBE5-F1
#
_cell.length_a   1.000
_cell.length_b   1.000
_cell.length_c   1.000
_cell.angle_alpha   90.00
_cell.angle_beta   90.00
_cell.angle_gamma   90.00
#
_symmetry.space_group_name_H-M   'P 1'
#
loop_
_entity.id
_entity.type
_entity.pdbx_description
1 polymer ?
#
loop_
_entity_poly.entity_id
_entity_poly.type
_entity_poly.pdbx_seq_one_letter_code
_entity_poly.pdbx_strand_id
1 'polypeptide(L)'
;MVGQKKNKLNPNPNWALLQEKLKIDAANTRKPEKSLLGKRKERLDPEVAQNLSFNPLTPTSTDCSVTDALAMDCEMVGVGGNRSALGRVTLVNEWGNVVYDEYVRPIEHVVDYRTEISGIRHHHLKKAKTFQVAQKKVVEMLKGRILVGHALRNDLKALLLSHPKKDIRDTSGMGEKEP
;
A
#
# COMPACT_ATOMS: atom_id res chain seq x y z
N MET A 1 25.44 31.28 20.08
CA MET A 1 24.21 31.92 19.54
C MET A 1 24.02 31.41 18.12
N VAL A 2 23.18 30.38 17.92
CA VAL A 2 21.83 30.43 17.29
C VAL A 2 21.86 31.06 15.89
N GLY A 3 21.43 30.43 14.79
CA GLY A 3 20.71 29.16 14.64
C GLY A 3 20.61 28.73 13.17
N GLN A 4 20.50 27.42 12.95
CA GLN A 4 20.28 26.82 11.64
C GLN A 4 18.81 27.01 11.20
N LYS A 5 18.61 27.61 10.01
CA LYS A 5 17.30 27.71 9.37
C LYS A 5 16.82 26.30 8.99
N LYS A 6 15.73 25.86 9.62
CA LYS A 6 15.00 24.65 9.24
C LYS A 6 14.32 24.91 7.90
N ASN A 7 14.75 24.22 6.84
CA ASN A 7 14.00 24.15 5.60
C ASN A 7 12.71 23.37 5.86
N LYS A 8 11.60 24.09 5.98
CA LYS A 8 10.26 23.51 5.98
C LYS A 8 10.00 22.97 4.58
N LEU A 9 10.04 21.64 4.43
CA LEU A 9 9.47 20.95 3.28
C LEU A 9 8.00 21.37 3.17
N ASN A 10 7.65 21.97 2.03
CA ASN A 10 6.29 22.39 1.77
C ASN A 10 5.46 21.12 1.56
N PRO A 11 4.48 20.80 2.43
CA PRO A 11 3.73 19.56 2.32
C PRO A 11 2.99 19.55 0.99
N ASN A 12 3.05 18.41 0.29
CA ASN A 12 2.26 18.15 -0.91
C ASN A 12 0.79 18.56 -0.62
N PRO A 13 0.14 19.34 -1.50
CA PRO A 13 -1.22 19.85 -1.26
C PRO A 13 -2.23 18.74 -0.95
N ASN A 14 -2.02 17.53 -1.46
CA ASN A 14 -2.88 16.38 -1.14
C ASN A 14 -2.76 15.93 0.34
N TRP A 15 -1.59 16.07 0.95
CA TRP A 15 -1.37 15.69 2.36
C TRP A 15 -2.06 16.65 3.33
N ALA A 16 -2.10 17.94 3.00
CA ALA A 16 -2.83 18.93 3.77
C ALA A 16 -4.34 18.67 3.76
N LEU A 17 -4.89 18.33 2.58
CA LEU A 17 -6.31 17.97 2.41
C LEU A 17 -6.68 16.70 3.19
N LEU A 18 -5.80 15.70 3.21
CA LEU A 18 -6.03 14.48 3.98
C LEU A 18 -6.03 14.76 5.49
N GLN A 19 -5.12 15.61 6.00
CA GLN A 19 -5.11 16.01 7.40
C GLN A 19 -6.37 16.76 7.82
N GLU A 20 -6.91 17.59 6.94
CA GLU A 20 -8.16 18.31 7.17
C GLU A 20 -9.35 17.35 7.23
N LYS A 21 -9.41 16.38 6.30
CA LYS A 21 -10.44 15.35 6.26
C LYS A 21 -10.45 14.49 7.52
N LEU A 22 -9.27 14.07 8.00
CA LEU A 22 -9.14 13.29 9.24
C LEU A 22 -9.58 14.06 10.50
N LYS A 23 -9.41 15.39 10.53
CA LYS A 23 -9.88 16.23 11.64
C LYS A 23 -11.40 16.38 11.66
N ILE A 24 -12.02 16.46 10.48
CA ILE A 24 -13.48 16.53 10.32
C ILE A 24 -14.13 15.24 10.84
N ASP A 25 -13.54 14.08 10.52
CA ASP A 25 -14.04 12.78 10.97
C ASP A 25 -13.90 12.61 12.51
N ALA A 26 -12.81 13.12 13.09
CA ALA A 26 -12.62 13.13 14.54
C ALA A 26 -13.63 14.05 15.26
N ALA A 27 -14.00 15.19 14.65
CA ALA A 27 -15.01 16.10 15.21
C ALA A 27 -16.44 15.54 15.15
N ASN A 28 -16.72 14.64 14.20
CA ASN A 28 -18.03 13.99 14.06
C ASN A 28 -18.25 12.78 14.98
N THR A 29 -17.25 12.38 15.76
CA THR A 29 -17.40 11.28 16.73
C THR A 29 -18.09 11.78 18.00
N ARG A 30 -19.42 11.83 18.00
CA ARG A 30 -20.22 12.09 19.22
C ARG A 30 -20.02 10.94 20.22
N LYS A 31 -19.70 11.27 21.49
CA LYS A 31 -19.67 10.30 22.60
C LYS A 31 -21.05 9.64 22.78
N PRO A 32 -21.13 8.35 23.15
CA PRO A 32 -22.41 7.69 23.36
C PRO A 32 -23.02 8.21 24.67
N GLU A 33 -24.17 8.88 24.55
CA GLU A 33 -25.01 9.21 25.69
C GLU A 33 -25.79 7.96 26.12
N LYS A 34 -25.77 7.64 27.41
CA LYS A 34 -26.49 6.48 27.96
C LYS A 34 -27.99 6.79 27.97
N SER A 35 -28.77 6.13 27.12
CA SER A 35 -30.23 6.05 27.31
C SER A 35 -30.64 4.62 27.66
N LEU A 36 -31.25 4.47 28.82
CA LEU A 36 -32.00 3.30 29.25
C LEU A 36 -33.43 3.52 28.78
N LEU A 37 -33.83 2.97 27.61
CA LEU A 37 -35.20 2.49 27.31
C LEU A 37 -35.32 2.07 25.84
N GLY A 38 -35.81 0.85 25.61
CA GLY A 38 -36.68 0.52 24.46
C GLY A 38 -36.01 0.27 23.10
N LYS A 39 -36.00 -1.01 22.69
CA LYS A 39 -35.72 -1.46 21.32
C LYS A 39 -36.64 -0.75 20.31
N ARG A 40 -36.10 0.16 19.50
CA ARG A 40 -36.71 0.57 18.23
C ARG A 40 -35.62 0.48 17.15
N LYS A 41 -35.76 -0.52 16.27
CA LYS A 41 -34.93 -0.65 15.07
C LYS A 41 -35.28 0.54 14.17
N GLU A 42 -34.52 1.62 14.24
CA GLU A 42 -34.56 2.67 13.22
C GLU A 42 -34.23 2.02 11.89
N ARG A 43 -35.23 1.96 11.00
CA ARG A 43 -34.97 1.70 9.59
C ARG A 43 -34.36 2.99 9.06
N LEU A 44 -33.09 2.94 8.72
CA LEU A 44 -32.43 3.99 7.95
C LEU A 44 -33.17 4.13 6.61
N ASP A 45 -33.42 5.38 6.22
CA ASP A 45 -34.03 5.70 4.94
C ASP A 45 -33.17 5.11 3.80
N PRO A 46 -33.77 4.37 2.84
CA PRO A 46 -33.02 3.69 1.79
C PRO A 46 -32.24 4.65 0.87
N GLU A 47 -32.61 5.93 0.85
CA GLU A 47 -31.93 7.00 0.10
C GLU A 47 -30.66 7.50 0.82
N VAL A 48 -30.61 7.44 2.16
CA VAL A 48 -29.44 7.80 2.97
C VAL A 48 -28.41 6.66 2.97
N ALA A 49 -28.86 5.41 2.90
CA ALA A 49 -27.98 4.24 2.80
C ALA A 49 -27.18 4.18 1.48
N GLN A 50 -27.72 4.75 0.39
CA GLN A 50 -27.04 4.79 -0.92
C GLN A 50 -25.91 5.83 -0.99
N ASN A 51 -25.87 6.80 -0.07
CA ASN A 51 -24.83 7.83 0.01
C ASN A 51 -23.78 7.58 1.11
N LEU A 52 -23.71 6.36 1.65
CA LEU A 52 -22.58 5.91 2.47
C LEU A 52 -21.36 5.74 1.58
N SER A 53 -20.75 6.89 1.29
CA SER A 53 -19.37 7.14 0.86
C SER A 53 -18.63 5.90 0.36
N PHE A 54 -18.56 5.73 -0.96
CA PHE A 54 -17.50 4.90 -1.54
C PHE A 54 -16.15 5.39 -1.02
N ASN A 55 -15.55 4.63 -0.10
CA ASN A 55 -14.19 4.89 0.36
C ASN A 55 -13.27 4.01 -0.49
N PRO A 56 -12.45 4.57 -1.38
CA PRO A 56 -11.56 3.78 -2.25
C PRO A 56 -10.51 2.98 -1.45
N LEU A 57 -10.35 3.28 -0.16
CA LEU A 57 -9.41 2.60 0.73
C LEU A 57 -10.04 1.43 1.51
N THR A 58 -11.36 1.25 1.44
CA THR A 58 -12.02 0.12 2.09
C THR A 58 -12.22 -1.00 1.09
N PRO A 59 -11.89 -2.25 1.44
CA PRO A 59 -12.18 -3.38 0.58
C PRO A 59 -13.67 -3.47 0.24
N THR A 60 -13.98 -3.82 -1.00
CA THR A 60 -15.36 -3.94 -1.51
C THR A 60 -15.97 -5.32 -1.22
N SER A 61 -15.15 -6.26 -0.75
CA SER A 61 -15.54 -7.61 -0.35
C SER A 61 -14.73 -8.03 0.87
N THR A 62 -15.25 -8.97 1.67
CA THR A 62 -14.48 -9.65 2.72
C THR A 62 -13.70 -10.86 2.21
N ASP A 63 -13.82 -11.19 0.92
CA ASP A 63 -13.09 -12.30 0.31
C ASP A 63 -11.60 -11.95 0.10
N CYS A 64 -10.72 -12.68 0.78
CA CYS A 64 -9.28 -12.57 0.66
C CYS A 64 -8.69 -13.60 -0.32
N SER A 65 -9.51 -14.22 -1.18
CA SER A 65 -9.04 -15.08 -2.25
C SER A 65 -8.27 -14.30 -3.32
N VAL A 66 -7.44 -15.00 -4.07
CA VAL A 66 -6.64 -14.42 -5.15
C VAL A 66 -7.51 -14.28 -6.40
N THR A 67 -7.63 -13.06 -6.93
CA THR A 67 -8.40 -12.70 -8.13
C THR A 67 -7.56 -12.81 -9.41
N ASP A 68 -8.13 -12.46 -10.56
CA ASP A 68 -7.45 -12.52 -11.86
C ASP A 68 -6.48 -11.36 -12.10
N ALA A 69 -6.72 -10.21 -11.48
CA ALA A 69 -5.76 -9.14 -11.32
C ALA A 69 -5.23 -9.04 -9.89
N LEU A 70 -3.95 -8.71 -9.75
CA LEU A 70 -3.30 -8.39 -8.49
C LEU A 70 -2.56 -7.05 -8.61
N ALA A 71 -2.74 -6.18 -7.63
CA ALA A 71 -1.91 -5.01 -7.46
C ALA A 71 -0.68 -5.36 -6.62
N MET A 72 0.49 -4.83 -6.99
CA MET A 72 1.75 -5.06 -6.29
C MET A 72 2.47 -3.75 -6.00
N ASP A 73 3.08 -3.69 -4.82
CA ASP A 73 4.00 -2.63 -4.44
C ASP A 73 5.12 -3.20 -3.57
N CYS A 74 6.36 -2.76 -3.82
CA CYS A 74 7.55 -3.17 -3.08
C CYS A 74 8.20 -1.99 -2.37
N GLU A 75 8.62 -2.23 -1.13
CA GLU A 75 9.48 -1.30 -0.41
C GLU A 75 10.93 -1.78 -0.47
N MET A 76 11.83 -0.85 -0.74
CA MET A 76 13.24 -1.14 -0.96
C MET A 76 14.13 -0.58 0.14
N VAL A 77 15.17 -1.33 0.47
CA VAL A 77 16.29 -0.89 1.30
C VAL A 77 17.55 -0.68 0.45
N GLY A 78 18.43 0.19 0.92
CA GLY A 78 19.75 0.43 0.32
C GLY A 78 20.75 -0.67 0.67
N VAL A 79 21.40 -1.19 -0.37
CA VAL A 79 22.54 -2.11 -0.26
C VAL A 79 23.78 -1.48 -0.89
N GLY A 80 24.97 -2.04 -0.62
CA GLY A 80 26.24 -1.48 -1.07
C GLY A 80 26.28 -1.11 -2.56
N GLY A 81 26.94 0.02 -2.87
CA GLY A 81 27.06 0.55 -4.23
C GLY A 81 25.86 1.36 -4.72
N ASN A 82 25.13 2.03 -3.81
CA ASN A 82 23.93 2.82 -4.12
C ASN A 82 22.83 2.01 -4.84
N ARG A 83 22.76 0.71 -4.58
CA ARG A 83 21.75 -0.19 -5.15
C ARG A 83 20.59 -0.35 -4.18
N SER A 84 19.44 -0.71 -4.73
CA SER A 84 18.22 -1.01 -3.97
C SER A 84 17.99 -2.52 -3.97
N ALA A 85 17.54 -3.07 -2.84
CA ALA A 85 17.10 -4.46 -2.72
C ALA A 85 15.73 -4.53 -2.04
N LEU A 86 14.98 -5.61 -2.30
CA LEU A 86 13.64 -5.82 -1.77
C LEU A 86 13.66 -5.94 -0.24
N GLY A 87 12.85 -5.12 0.44
CA GLY A 87 12.67 -5.18 1.89
C GLY A 87 11.25 -5.53 2.34
N ARG A 88 10.23 -5.28 1.52
CA ARG A 88 8.84 -5.71 1.73
C ARG A 88 8.14 -5.83 0.38
N VAL A 89 7.21 -6.75 0.26
CA VAL A 89 6.31 -6.87 -0.90
C VAL A 89 4.88 -7.01 -0.41
N THR A 90 3.96 -6.27 -1.03
CA THR A 90 2.53 -6.34 -0.77
C THR A 90 1.80 -6.70 -2.07
N LEU A 91 0.86 -7.63 -2.01
CA LEU A 91 -0.09 -7.96 -3.06
C LEU A 91 -1.52 -7.76 -2.56
N VAL A 92 -2.34 -7.13 -3.40
CA VAL A 92 -3.74 -6.81 -3.11
C VAL A 92 -4.61 -7.35 -4.25
N ASN A 93 -5.75 -7.94 -3.92
CA ASN A 93 -6.72 -8.42 -4.91
C ASN A 93 -7.64 -7.30 -5.45
N GLU A 94 -8.48 -7.62 -6.42
CA GLU A 94 -9.39 -6.64 -7.06
C GLU A 94 -10.38 -5.98 -6.10
N TRP A 95 -10.68 -6.66 -4.99
CA TRP A 95 -11.56 -6.11 -3.96
C TRP A 95 -10.83 -5.21 -2.96
N GLY A 96 -9.52 -5.02 -3.09
CA GLY A 96 -8.73 -4.21 -2.16
C GLY A 96 -8.23 -4.96 -0.92
N ASN A 97 -8.40 -6.29 -0.85
CA ASN A 97 -7.88 -7.09 0.27
C ASN A 97 -6.41 -7.43 0.06
N VAL A 98 -5.61 -7.27 1.11
CA VAL A 98 -4.22 -7.71 1.15
C VAL A 98 -4.19 -9.24 1.17
N VAL A 99 -3.65 -9.84 0.11
CA VAL A 99 -3.54 -11.30 -0.04
C VAL A 99 -2.15 -11.82 0.27
N TYR A 100 -1.14 -10.94 0.27
CA TYR A 100 0.22 -11.25 0.67
C TYR A 100 0.92 -9.97 1.12
N ASP A 101 1.49 -9.95 2.31
CA ASP A 101 2.27 -8.82 2.83
C ASP A 101 3.39 -9.33 3.71
N GLU A 102 4.62 -9.21 3.23
CA GLU A 102 5.76 -9.84 3.90
C GLU A 102 6.99 -8.94 3.84
N TYR A 103 7.66 -8.81 4.99
CA TYR A 103 9.03 -8.33 5.03
C TYR A 103 9.95 -9.40 4.47
N VAL A 104 10.93 -8.95 3.67
CA VAL A 104 11.87 -9.81 2.98
C VAL A 104 13.28 -9.44 3.39
N ARG A 105 14.07 -10.43 3.81
CA ARG A 105 15.49 -10.26 4.07
C ARG A 105 16.25 -10.22 2.74
N PRO A 106 16.89 -9.09 2.37
CA PRO A 106 17.70 -9.00 1.17
C PRO A 106 18.85 -10.01 1.19
N ILE A 107 19.34 -10.36 0.00
CA ILE A 107 20.52 -11.23 -0.15
C ILE A 107 21.77 -10.47 0.28
N GLU A 108 21.90 -9.21 -0.14
CA GLU A 108 23.03 -8.36 0.21
C GLU A 108 22.87 -7.67 1.58
N HIS A 109 23.99 -7.24 2.14
CA HIS A 109 24.01 -6.48 3.39
C HIS A 109 23.33 -5.11 3.24
N VAL A 110 22.36 -4.83 4.11
CA VAL A 110 21.65 -3.57 4.17
C VAL A 110 22.55 -2.49 4.78
N VAL A 111 22.79 -1.42 4.02
CA VAL A 111 23.58 -0.25 4.48
C VAL A 111 22.70 0.93 4.86
N ASP A 112 21.49 1.00 4.31
CA ASP A 112 20.52 2.05 4.60
C ASP A 112 19.09 1.48 4.52
N TYR A 113 18.31 1.64 5.58
CA TYR A 113 16.93 1.15 5.60
C TYR A 113 15.96 2.09 4.86
N ARG A 114 16.34 3.35 4.64
CA ARG A 114 15.50 4.38 4.04
C ARG A 114 14.16 4.52 4.76
N THR A 115 14.16 4.37 6.09
CA THR A 115 12.96 4.23 6.92
C THR A 115 11.94 5.36 6.73
N GLU A 116 12.40 6.57 6.40
CA GLU A 116 11.53 7.72 6.14
C GLU A 116 10.61 7.52 4.92
N ILE A 117 11.07 6.74 3.95
CA ILE A 117 10.35 6.44 2.71
C ILE A 117 9.74 5.04 2.80
N SER A 118 10.55 4.04 3.18
CA SER A 118 10.15 2.62 3.13
C SER A 118 9.35 2.15 4.34
N GLY A 119 9.41 2.88 5.46
CA GLY A 119 8.90 2.41 6.76
C GLY A 119 9.65 1.20 7.34
N ILE A 120 10.67 0.66 6.65
CA ILE A 120 11.39 -0.54 7.09
C ILE A 120 12.38 -0.15 8.18
N ARG A 121 12.42 -0.96 9.25
CA ARG A 121 13.34 -0.84 10.38
C ARG A 121 14.13 -2.15 10.52
N HIS A 122 15.29 -2.07 11.14
CA HIS A 122 16.15 -3.23 11.39
C HIS A 122 15.39 -4.42 12.01
N HIS A 123 14.45 -4.19 12.93
CA HIS A 123 13.74 -5.28 13.59
C HIS A 123 12.75 -6.01 12.66
N HIS A 124 12.20 -5.35 11.63
CA HIS A 124 11.35 -5.99 10.63
C HIS A 124 12.11 -7.09 9.89
N LEU A 125 13.40 -6.88 9.58
CA LEU A 125 14.20 -7.82 8.79
C LEU A 125 14.83 -8.97 9.61
N LYS A 126 14.80 -8.89 10.95
CA LYS A 126 15.37 -9.95 11.82
C LYS A 126 14.67 -11.29 11.66
N LYS A 127 13.35 -11.27 11.46
CA LYS A 127 12.49 -12.47 11.31
C LYS A 127 11.79 -12.52 9.95
N ALA A 128 12.24 -11.69 9.00
CA ALA A 128 11.69 -11.63 7.66
C ALA A 128 11.91 -12.94 6.88
N LYS A 129 11.04 -13.20 5.90
CA LYS A 129 11.22 -14.32 4.97
C LYS A 129 12.50 -14.14 4.17
N THR A 130 13.12 -15.24 3.78
CA THR A 130 14.24 -15.16 2.83
C THR A 130 13.75 -14.70 1.47
N PHE A 131 14.60 -14.01 0.74
CA PHE A 131 14.30 -13.55 -0.61
C PHE A 131 13.73 -14.65 -1.51
N GLN A 132 14.34 -15.83 -1.50
CA GLN A 132 13.93 -16.95 -2.36
C GLN A 132 12.52 -17.46 -2.03
N VAL A 133 12.15 -17.51 -0.75
CA VAL A 133 10.81 -17.93 -0.32
C VAL A 133 9.77 -16.91 -0.75
N ALA A 134 10.04 -15.62 -0.52
CA ALA A 134 9.13 -14.56 -0.91
C ALA A 134 8.98 -14.47 -2.44
N GLN A 135 10.09 -14.50 -3.17
CA GLN A 135 10.11 -14.49 -4.64
C GLN A 135 9.30 -15.65 -5.21
N LYS A 136 9.54 -16.89 -4.74
CA LYS A 136 8.80 -18.07 -5.20
C LYS A 136 7.30 -17.91 -4.97
N LYS A 137 6.90 -17.36 -3.82
CA LYS A 137 5.49 -17.14 -3.50
C LYS A 137 4.85 -16.08 -4.41
N VAL A 138 5.55 -14.98 -4.66
CA VAL A 138 5.09 -13.92 -5.58
C VAL A 138 4.94 -14.47 -7.00
N VAL A 139 5.91 -15.24 -7.50
CA VAL A 139 5.81 -15.90 -8.83
C VAL A 139 4.59 -16.80 -8.93
N GLU A 140 4.34 -17.62 -7.91
CA GLU A 140 3.17 -18.50 -7.87
C GLU A 140 1.87 -17.70 -7.93
N MET A 141 1.78 -16.60 -7.16
CA MET A 141 0.59 -15.77 -7.09
C MET A 141 0.32 -14.98 -8.37
N LEU A 142 1.37 -14.50 -9.05
CA LEU A 142 1.24 -13.72 -10.28
C LEU A 142 1.07 -14.58 -11.54
N LYS A 143 1.26 -15.90 -11.46
CA LYS A 143 1.22 -16.79 -12.62
C LYS A 143 -0.15 -16.75 -13.31
N GLY A 144 -0.17 -16.31 -14.57
CA GLY A 144 -1.38 -16.23 -15.38
C GLY A 144 -2.33 -15.10 -14.99
N ARG A 145 -1.84 -14.07 -14.29
CA ARG A 145 -2.63 -12.97 -13.75
C ARG A 145 -2.23 -11.62 -14.32
N ILE A 146 -3.16 -10.66 -14.27
CA ILE A 146 -2.86 -9.26 -14.57
C ILE A 146 -2.13 -8.65 -13.37
N LEU A 147 -1.01 -7.99 -13.63
CA LEU A 147 -0.24 -7.26 -12.63
C LEU A 147 -0.51 -5.76 -12.77
N VAL A 148 -0.97 -5.14 -11.69
CA VAL A 148 -1.25 -3.71 -11.61
C VAL A 148 -0.28 -3.04 -10.63
N GLY A 149 0.14 -1.80 -10.89
CA GLY A 149 0.99 -1.06 -9.96
C GLY A 149 1.46 0.28 -10.52
N HIS A 150 2.48 0.85 -9.89
CA HIS A 150 3.07 2.13 -10.29
C HIS A 150 4.59 2.00 -10.44
N ALA A 151 5.10 2.26 -11.65
CA ALA A 151 6.51 2.08 -11.98
C ALA A 151 7.04 0.65 -11.70
N LEU A 152 6.22 -0.35 -12.06
CA LEU A 152 6.40 -1.79 -11.77
C LEU A 152 7.75 -2.36 -12.22
N ARG A 153 8.43 -1.68 -13.15
CA ARG A 153 9.81 -2.02 -13.55
C ARG A 153 10.75 -2.05 -12.35
N ASN A 154 10.56 -1.17 -11.37
CA ASN A 154 11.40 -1.10 -10.17
C ASN A 154 11.15 -2.29 -9.25
N ASP A 155 9.87 -2.63 -9.01
CA ASP A 155 9.44 -3.75 -8.19
C ASP A 155 9.88 -5.09 -8.77
N LEU A 156 9.60 -5.31 -10.06
CA LEU A 156 10.02 -6.51 -10.78
C LEU A 156 11.53 -6.67 -10.79
N LYS A 157 12.28 -5.56 -10.92
CA LYS A 157 13.75 -5.58 -10.80
C LYS A 157 14.20 -5.94 -9.38
N ALA A 158 13.56 -5.42 -8.35
CA ALA A 158 13.88 -5.76 -6.95
C ALA A 158 13.58 -7.22 -6.63
N LEU A 159 12.53 -7.78 -7.23
CA LEU A 159 12.15 -9.19 -7.15
C LEU A 159 12.94 -10.11 -8.10
N LEU A 160 13.77 -9.57 -9.01
CA LEU A 160 14.45 -10.32 -10.07
C LEU A 160 13.47 -11.13 -10.94
N LEU A 161 12.32 -10.55 -11.26
CA LEU A 161 11.25 -11.16 -12.05
C LEU A 161 10.99 -10.40 -13.35
N SER A 162 10.30 -11.07 -14.26
CA SER A 162 9.63 -10.46 -15.41
C SER A 162 8.17 -10.89 -15.41
N HIS A 163 7.31 -10.07 -16.02
CA HIS A 163 5.90 -10.37 -16.21
C HIS A 163 5.52 -10.13 -17.67
N PRO A 164 4.60 -10.90 -18.28
CA PRO A 164 4.21 -10.69 -19.67
C PRO A 164 3.68 -9.26 -19.88
N LYS A 165 4.25 -8.54 -20.86
CA LYS A 165 3.89 -7.13 -21.12
C LYS A 165 2.38 -6.92 -21.31
N LYS A 166 1.71 -7.85 -21.98
CA LYS A 166 0.25 -7.81 -22.23
C LYS A 166 -0.59 -7.86 -20.94
N ASP A 167 -0.01 -8.38 -19.86
CA ASP A 167 -0.66 -8.59 -18.56
C ASP A 167 -0.17 -7.57 -17.52
N ILE A 168 0.58 -6.54 -17.92
CA ILE A 168 1.00 -5.42 -17.05
C ILE A 168 0.05 -4.23 -17.24
N ARG A 169 -0.38 -3.63 -16.14
CA ARG A 169 -1.10 -2.34 -16.08
C ARG A 169 -0.34 -1.40 -15.17
N ASP A 170 0.63 -0.70 -15.75
CA ASP A 170 1.49 0.24 -15.02
C ASP A 170 0.90 1.65 -15.11
N THR A 171 0.54 2.21 -13.95
CA THR A 171 -0.07 3.53 -13.84
C THR A 171 0.91 4.68 -14.10
N SER A 172 2.24 4.47 -14.01
CA SER A 172 3.21 5.53 -14.28
C SER A 172 3.33 5.86 -15.77
N GLY A 173 2.98 4.90 -16.65
CA GLY A 173 3.04 5.05 -18.11
C GLY A 173 1.74 5.51 -18.76
N MET A 174 0.62 5.52 -18.04
CA MET A 174 -0.70 5.90 -18.61
C MET A 174 -0.89 7.41 -18.84
N GLY A 175 0.17 8.21 -18.70
CA GLY A 175 0.18 9.65 -18.96
C GLY A 175 0.72 10.06 -20.33
N GLU A 176 1.38 9.17 -21.07
CA GLU A 176 1.88 9.47 -22.41
C GLU A 176 0.92 8.91 -23.46
N LYS A 177 0.05 9.77 -23.99
CA LYS A 177 -0.60 9.49 -25.28
C LYS A 177 0.52 9.45 -26.32
N GLU A 178 0.61 8.35 -27.08
CA GLU A 178 1.42 8.34 -28.31
C GLU A 178 0.94 9.49 -29.24
N PRO A 179 1.86 10.21 -29.90
CA PRO A 179 1.54 11.25 -30.87
C PRO A 179 0.85 10.72 -32.13
#